data_AF-A0A7V8ZAK2-F1
#
_entry.id   AF-A0A7V8ZAK2-F1
#
_cell.length_a   1.000
_cell.length_b   1.000
_cell.length_c   1.000
_cell.angle_alpha   90.00
_cell.angle_beta   90.00
_cell.angle_gamma   90.00
#
_symmetry.space_group_name_H-M   'P 1'
#
loop_
_entity.id
_entity.type
_entity.pdbx_description
1 polymer ?
#
loop_
_entity_poly.entity_id
_entity_poly.type
_entity_poly.pdbx_seq_one_letter_code
_entity_poly.pdbx_strand_id
1 'polypeptide(L)'
;MKQRLYVLTVAPASSVRFSFHFDGGALSVPSEDLNYSGKLPRRAQISNSLMASTSNKKPTHSRLATTTTTPTEEAKENGGAGHARARTEKHNGNGAVTSSVAQLAAMLASGNLIVESHEGLDSSQASDEDRRSLAGLHTLARSMRRAVGRLQRAADSIESIAGRVLEGGRVLAHAVEDEAASVDQTVSSIAEISSSASAVAEAVGALSNLAQTTSTSSLEMAASIDEVSASADALNAFVEETAASIEEMAASIRNVAASTESLSSATDETERSMRAIDQSTQRVGLAVAETAALAEEVQRSAEVGSAIVLDTAESMRATRRGTEEASETISALGERSERIGQITRVIDEIAGRTNLLA
;
A
#
# COMPACT_ATOMS: atom_id res chain seq x y z
N MET A 1 -32.19 -13.10 -18.77
CA MET A 1 -31.25 -12.48 -17.81
C MET A 1 -30.92 -13.52 -16.74
N LYS A 2 -29.68 -14.02 -16.69
CA LYS A 2 -29.22 -14.92 -15.61
C LYS A 2 -28.56 -14.07 -14.52
N GLN A 3 -29.10 -14.08 -13.31
CA GLN A 3 -28.52 -13.36 -12.16
C GLN A 3 -27.35 -14.16 -11.56
N ARG A 4 -26.21 -13.50 -11.34
CA ARG A 4 -25.06 -14.04 -10.61
C ARG A 4 -25.21 -13.65 -9.14
N LEU A 5 -25.36 -14.63 -8.25
CA LEU A 5 -25.43 -14.43 -6.81
C LEU A 5 -24.04 -14.71 -6.21
N TYR A 6 -23.39 -13.68 -5.67
CA TYR A 6 -22.10 -13.82 -4.97
C TYR A 6 -22.36 -13.88 -3.46
N VAL A 7 -22.06 -15.03 -2.84
CA VAL A 7 -22.13 -15.19 -1.38
C VAL A 7 -20.71 -15.27 -0.84
N LEU A 8 -20.31 -14.25 -0.07
CA LEU A 8 -19.01 -14.17 0.59
C LEU A 8 -19.16 -14.74 2.01
N THR A 9 -18.68 -15.97 2.24
CA THR A 9 -18.64 -16.56 3.59
C THR A 9 -17.25 -16.42 4.16
N VAL A 10 -17.08 -15.58 5.19
CA VAL A 10 -15.82 -15.38 5.90
C VAL A 10 -15.74 -16.37 7.07
N ALA A 11 -14.81 -17.31 7.01
CA ALA A 11 -14.46 -18.20 8.11
C ALA A 11 -13.09 -17.81 8.71
N PRO A 12 -12.85 -17.99 10.02
CA PRO A 12 -11.65 -17.50 10.66
C PRO A 12 -10.47 -18.46 10.48
N ALA A 13 -9.30 -17.85 10.28
CA ALA A 13 -7.95 -18.38 10.35
C ALA A 13 -7.52 -19.40 9.27
N SER A 14 -6.64 -18.90 8.39
CA SER A 14 -5.60 -19.67 7.67
C SER A 14 -6.05 -20.65 6.56
N SER A 15 -7.01 -20.27 5.72
CA SER A 15 -7.00 -20.59 4.28
C SER A 15 -8.21 -19.97 3.57
N VAL A 16 -7.96 -19.10 2.59
CA VAL A 16 -9.01 -18.59 1.69
C VAL A 16 -9.22 -19.63 0.59
N ARG A 17 -10.36 -20.33 0.61
CA ARG A 17 -10.80 -21.16 -0.52
C ARG A 17 -11.80 -20.37 -1.36
N PHE A 18 -11.46 -20.14 -2.63
CA PHE A 18 -12.44 -19.76 -3.64
C PHE A 18 -13.09 -21.04 -4.18
N SER A 19 -14.42 -21.14 -4.10
CA SER A 19 -15.17 -22.21 -4.74
C SER A 19 -16.12 -21.59 -5.75
N PHE A 20 -15.91 -21.92 -7.03
CA PHE A 20 -16.75 -21.47 -8.13
C PHE A 20 -17.80 -22.55 -8.40
N HIS A 21 -19.08 -22.19 -8.34
CA HIS A 21 -20.17 -23.04 -8.81
C HIS A 21 -20.63 -22.55 -10.17
N PHE A 22 -20.38 -23.34 -11.20
CA PHE A 22 -20.98 -23.17 -12.52
C PHE A 22 -22.20 -24.07 -12.62
N ASP A 23 -23.34 -23.47 -12.95
CA ASP A 23 -24.54 -24.24 -13.32
C ASP A 23 -24.34 -24.74 -14.76
N GLY A 24 -23.75 -25.93 -14.87
CA GLY A 24 -23.53 -26.64 -16.13
C GLY A 24 -22.12 -27.26 -16.25
N GLY A 25 -22.00 -28.52 -15.83
CA GLY A 25 -20.92 -29.43 -16.27
C GLY A 25 -19.58 -29.28 -15.56
N ALA A 26 -19.19 -30.32 -14.83
CA ALA A 26 -17.88 -30.43 -14.18
C ALA A 26 -16.74 -30.52 -15.22
N LEU A 27 -15.86 -29.52 -15.27
CA LEU A 27 -14.51 -29.68 -15.78
C LEU A 27 -13.54 -29.59 -14.60
N SER A 28 -13.01 -30.75 -14.21
CA SER A 28 -11.89 -30.87 -13.29
C SER A 28 -10.61 -30.61 -14.08
N VAL A 29 -9.92 -29.50 -13.82
CA VAL A 29 -8.59 -29.24 -14.37
C VAL A 29 -7.56 -29.63 -13.31
N PRO A 30 -6.51 -30.41 -13.63
CA PRO A 30 -5.55 -30.88 -12.64
C PRO A 30 -4.68 -29.73 -12.15
N SER A 31 -4.44 -29.70 -10.85
CA SER A 31 -3.57 -28.75 -10.17
C SER A 31 -2.09 -29.17 -10.28
N GLU A 32 -1.48 -28.92 -11.43
CA GLU A 32 -0.02 -28.89 -11.60
C GLU A 32 0.35 -27.66 -12.45
N ASP A 33 1.46 -27.01 -12.08
CA ASP A 33 2.08 -25.82 -12.68
C ASP A 33 1.51 -24.42 -12.36
N LEU A 34 1.62 -24.05 -11.07
CA LEU A 34 1.89 -22.66 -10.66
C LEU A 34 3.05 -22.65 -9.65
N ASN A 35 4.24 -23.01 -10.14
CA ASN A 35 5.50 -22.86 -9.43
C ASN A 35 6.02 -21.42 -9.62
N TYR A 36 5.55 -20.50 -8.77
CA TYR A 36 6.18 -19.19 -8.57
C TYR A 36 6.94 -19.21 -7.24
N SER A 37 8.19 -19.68 -7.28
CA SER A 37 9.15 -19.61 -6.18
C SER A 37 9.71 -18.19 -6.08
N GLY A 38 8.88 -17.27 -5.57
CA GLY A 38 9.30 -15.96 -5.06
C GLY A 38 9.57 -16.09 -3.57
N LYS A 39 10.85 -16.11 -3.18
CA LYS A 39 11.32 -16.20 -1.79
C LYS A 39 10.67 -15.11 -0.92
N LEU A 40 9.76 -15.50 -0.03
CA LEU A 40 9.37 -14.70 1.12
C LEU A 40 10.59 -14.52 2.04
N PRO A 41 10.97 -13.30 2.43
CA PRO A 41 12.05 -13.11 3.39
C PRO A 41 11.63 -13.63 4.77
N ARG A 42 12.50 -14.46 5.37
CA ARG A 42 12.40 -14.97 6.73
C ARG A 42 12.30 -13.80 7.73
N ARG A 43 11.12 -13.54 8.27
CA ARG A 43 10.96 -12.70 9.46
C ARG A 43 9.71 -13.04 10.26
N ALA A 44 9.67 -14.28 10.75
CA ALA A 44 8.81 -14.69 11.86
C ALA A 44 9.44 -15.91 12.57
N GLN A 45 10.64 -15.75 13.14
CA GLN A 45 11.24 -16.71 14.06
C GLN A 45 12.38 -16.02 14.85
N ILE A 46 12.00 -15.20 15.81
CA ILE A 46 12.82 -14.72 16.94
C ILE A 46 11.79 -14.51 18.05
N SER A 47 11.92 -14.98 19.29
CA SER A 47 12.79 -15.93 19.95
C SER A 47 12.05 -16.15 21.26
N ASN A 48 11.49 -17.33 21.48
CA ASN A 48 10.95 -17.71 22.77
C ASN A 48 11.85 -18.80 23.33
N SER A 49 13.02 -18.38 23.80
CA SER A 49 13.98 -19.22 24.51
C SER A 49 14.88 -18.34 25.34
N LEU A 50 15.07 -18.71 26.60
CA LEU A 50 15.92 -18.08 27.63
C LEU A 50 15.25 -17.00 28.50
N MET A 51 14.38 -17.46 29.41
CA MET A 51 14.45 -17.02 30.80
C MET A 51 14.18 -18.22 31.71
N ALA A 52 15.03 -18.33 32.74
CA ALA A 52 14.98 -19.29 33.85
C ALA A 52 15.34 -20.75 33.55
N SER A 53 16.64 -21.05 33.50
CA SER A 53 17.24 -22.01 34.45
C SER A 53 18.76 -22.10 34.33
N THR A 54 19.41 -22.24 35.49
CA THR A 54 20.80 -22.66 35.74
C THR A 54 21.91 -21.62 35.56
N SER A 55 22.49 -21.18 36.70
CA SER A 55 23.92 -21.38 37.00
C SER A 55 24.26 -20.73 38.34
N ASN A 56 24.00 -21.43 39.44
CA ASN A 56 24.64 -21.14 40.72
C ASN A 56 25.88 -22.04 40.80
N LYS A 57 27.04 -21.51 40.41
CA LYS A 57 28.34 -22.15 40.61
C LYS A 57 29.25 -21.16 41.35
N LYS A 58 29.44 -21.45 42.64
CA LYS A 58 30.66 -21.11 43.40
C LYS A 58 31.91 -21.43 42.56
N PRO A 59 33.02 -20.68 42.72
CA PRO A 59 34.02 -21.13 43.70
C PRO A 59 34.81 -20.03 44.44
N THR A 60 35.04 -20.31 45.72
CA THR A 60 36.26 -20.16 46.54
C THR A 60 37.35 -19.13 46.18
N HIS A 61 37.68 -18.27 47.14
CA HIS A 61 39.07 -17.98 47.56
C HIS A 61 39.06 -17.78 49.10
N SER A 62 39.45 -18.81 49.86
CA SER A 62 40.79 -18.98 50.44
C SER A 62 41.17 -17.88 51.44
N ARG A 63 40.70 -18.02 52.68
CA ARG A 63 41.24 -17.33 53.84
C ARG A 63 42.24 -18.29 54.48
N LEU A 64 43.53 -18.07 54.22
CA LEU A 64 44.62 -18.79 54.88
C LEU A 64 45.71 -17.79 55.30
N ALA A 65 46.38 -18.18 56.39
CA ALA A 65 47.69 -17.72 56.85
C ALA A 65 47.76 -16.36 57.57
N THR A 66 47.42 -16.41 58.85
CA THR A 66 48.27 -15.83 59.90
C THR A 66 49.64 -16.52 59.89
N THR A 67 50.70 -15.79 59.57
CA THR A 67 52.06 -16.13 59.97
C THR A 67 52.86 -14.86 60.23
N THR A 68 53.21 -14.71 61.50
CA THR A 68 54.43 -14.12 62.07
C THR A 68 55.62 -14.01 61.12
N THR A 69 56.35 -12.89 61.21
CA THR A 69 57.82 -12.86 61.38
C THR A 69 58.27 -11.47 61.83
N THR A 70 58.81 -11.42 63.06
CA THR A 70 59.94 -10.57 63.50
C THR A 70 61.15 -10.77 62.55
N PRO A 71 62.21 -9.94 62.51
CA PRO A 71 62.92 -9.26 63.62
C PRO A 71 63.30 -7.79 63.24
N THR A 72 64.06 -6.97 63.98
CA THR A 72 65.37 -7.17 64.59
C THR A 72 65.74 -5.95 65.45
N GLU A 73 66.48 -6.24 66.54
CA GLU A 73 67.71 -5.55 67.00
C GLU A 73 67.72 -4.01 67.10
N GLU A 74 67.80 -3.50 68.33
CA GLU A 74 69.04 -3.23 69.09
C GLU A 74 69.65 -1.85 68.79
N ALA A 75 69.72 -1.03 69.83
CA ALA A 75 70.95 -0.35 70.27
C ALA A 75 70.60 0.35 71.60
N LYS A 76 71.02 -0.19 72.74
CA LYS A 76 72.36 -0.12 73.34
C LYS A 76 72.53 1.10 74.23
N GLU A 77 73.16 0.81 75.37
CA GLU A 77 74.09 1.68 76.10
C GLU A 77 73.48 2.81 76.95
N ASN A 78 73.97 3.09 78.16
CA ASN A 78 75.02 2.49 79.00
C ASN A 78 74.94 3.16 80.40
N GLY A 79 75.54 2.53 81.40
CA GLY A 79 75.96 3.17 82.67
C GLY A 79 74.94 3.08 83.81
N GLY A 80 75.08 2.25 84.85
CA GLY A 80 76.29 1.55 85.32
C GLY A 80 77.11 2.41 86.29
N ALA A 81 77.21 1.92 87.53
CA ALA A 81 78.08 2.32 88.65
C ALA A 81 77.72 3.63 89.38
N GLY A 82 77.75 3.71 90.70
CA GLY A 82 78.39 2.84 91.69
C GLY A 82 79.30 3.68 92.58
N HIS A 83 79.04 3.60 93.90
CA HIS A 83 79.91 4.05 95.01
C HIS A 83 80.09 5.58 95.14
N ALA A 84 80.28 6.19 96.31
CA ALA A 84 80.91 5.70 97.52
C ALA A 84 80.43 6.48 98.77
N ARG A 85 80.54 5.82 99.93
CA ARG A 85 80.59 6.41 101.26
C ARG A 85 81.78 7.38 101.39
N ALA A 86 81.59 8.51 102.09
CA ALA A 86 82.59 9.14 102.94
C ALA A 86 81.85 10.06 103.92
N ARG A 87 81.67 9.67 105.19
CA ARG A 87 82.64 9.81 106.29
C ARG A 87 82.90 11.28 106.61
N THR A 88 82.27 11.71 107.69
CA THR A 88 82.45 12.97 108.40
C THR A 88 83.91 13.21 108.76
N GLU A 89 84.50 14.29 108.27
CA GLU A 89 85.68 14.92 108.86
C GLU A 89 85.36 16.37 109.20
N LYS A 90 85.58 16.68 110.48
CA LYS A 90 85.33 17.96 111.12
C LYS A 90 86.62 18.77 110.95
N HIS A 91 86.62 19.78 110.08
CA HIS A 91 87.67 20.79 110.09
C HIS A 91 87.13 22.21 109.91
N ASN A 92 87.81 23.11 110.59
CA ASN A 92 87.34 24.36 111.17
C ASN A 92 87.34 25.51 110.14
N GLY A 93 86.25 26.28 110.06
CA GLY A 93 86.32 27.74 109.85
C GLY A 93 86.24 28.38 108.45
N ASN A 94 86.54 27.72 107.32
CA ASN A 94 86.64 28.43 106.02
C ASN A 94 86.04 27.70 104.78
N GLY A 95 85.31 26.58 104.95
CA GLY A 95 84.86 25.70 103.85
C GLY A 95 83.36 25.71 103.49
N ALA A 96 82.54 26.50 104.18
CA ALA A 96 81.08 26.49 103.98
C ALA A 96 80.66 27.07 102.61
N VAL A 97 81.38 28.08 102.11
CA VAL A 97 81.04 28.77 100.85
C VAL A 97 81.52 27.96 99.63
N THR A 98 82.73 27.39 99.67
CA THR A 98 83.27 26.54 98.61
C THR A 98 82.50 25.22 98.46
N SER A 99 82.03 24.64 99.57
CA SER A 99 81.08 23.52 99.55
C SER A 99 79.75 23.90 98.89
N SER A 100 79.27 25.12 99.10
CA SER A 100 78.03 25.62 98.50
C SER A 100 78.17 25.85 96.98
N VAL A 101 79.32 26.36 96.52
CA VAL A 101 79.66 26.46 95.07
C VAL A 101 79.66 25.07 94.42
N ALA A 102 80.37 24.10 95.01
CA ALA A 102 80.45 22.74 94.50
C ALA A 102 79.08 22.02 94.50
N GLN A 103 78.29 22.22 95.55
CA GLN A 103 76.95 21.67 95.67
C GLN A 103 75.99 22.29 94.65
N LEU A 104 76.03 23.60 94.43
CA LEU A 104 75.23 24.28 93.42
C LEU A 104 75.61 23.87 91.98
N ALA A 105 76.92 23.70 91.73
CA ALA A 105 77.42 23.18 90.45
C ALA A 105 76.99 21.73 90.22
N ALA A 106 77.01 20.88 91.25
CA ALA A 106 76.52 19.50 91.17
C ALA A 106 74.98 19.43 91.00
N MET A 107 74.23 20.35 91.63
CA MET A 107 72.78 20.48 91.44
C MET A 107 72.43 20.91 90.01
N LEU A 108 73.17 21.88 89.46
CA LEU A 108 73.07 22.29 88.05
C LEU A 108 73.39 21.14 87.09
N ALA A 109 74.48 20.41 87.34
CA ALA A 109 74.91 19.28 86.49
C ALA A 109 73.93 18.09 86.54
N SER A 110 73.25 17.89 87.68
CA SER A 110 72.19 16.87 87.83
C SER A 110 70.82 17.32 87.31
N GLY A 111 70.72 18.52 86.71
CA GLY A 111 69.47 19.05 86.16
C GLY A 111 68.51 19.63 87.20
N ASN A 112 68.89 19.66 88.47
CA ASN A 112 68.14 20.34 89.52
C ASN A 112 68.45 21.83 89.51
N LEU A 113 67.69 22.57 88.70
CA LEU A 113 67.88 24.00 88.55
C LEU A 113 67.18 24.82 89.65
N ILE A 114 66.51 24.19 90.62
CA ILE A 114 65.89 24.88 91.77
C ILE A 114 67.03 25.37 92.66
N VAL A 115 67.21 26.68 92.69
CA VAL A 115 68.19 27.31 93.57
C VAL A 115 67.43 27.97 94.69
N GLU A 116 67.41 27.31 95.84
CA GLU A 116 66.94 27.89 97.09
C GLU A 116 67.94 28.96 97.53
N SER A 117 67.44 30.15 97.87
CA SER A 117 68.24 31.15 98.56
C SER A 117 68.57 30.60 99.95
N HIS A 118 69.75 30.01 100.12
CA HIS A 118 70.27 29.73 101.45
C HIS A 118 70.51 31.08 102.17
N GLU A 119 69.51 31.52 102.93
CA GLU A 119 69.54 32.73 103.79
C GLU A 119 70.51 32.62 104.98
N GLY A 120 71.34 31.57 105.04
CA GLY A 120 72.23 31.28 106.16
C GLY A 120 73.72 31.57 105.92
N LEU A 121 74.12 32.21 104.82
CA LEU A 121 75.52 32.53 104.56
C LEU A 121 75.83 33.96 105.00
N ASP A 122 76.52 34.11 106.14
CA ASP A 122 77.11 35.37 106.59
C ASP A 122 78.09 35.87 105.51
N SER A 123 77.63 36.84 104.74
CA SER A 123 78.30 37.30 103.52
C SER A 123 79.56 38.15 103.81
N SER A 124 79.97 38.25 105.08
CA SER A 124 81.14 39.01 105.53
C SER A 124 82.47 38.24 105.48
N GLN A 125 82.46 36.90 105.23
CA GLN A 125 83.68 36.06 105.20
C GLN A 125 83.92 35.30 103.87
N ALA A 126 83.11 35.51 102.84
CA ALA A 126 83.28 34.84 101.55
C ALA A 126 84.36 35.54 100.68
N SER A 127 85.30 34.76 100.11
CA SER A 127 86.27 35.28 99.12
C SER A 127 85.54 35.85 97.89
N ASP A 128 86.07 36.90 97.27
CA ASP A 128 85.50 37.52 96.06
C ASP A 128 85.33 36.50 94.91
N GLU A 129 86.23 35.51 94.83
CA GLU A 129 86.19 34.40 93.87
C GLU A 129 84.95 33.50 94.08
N ASP A 130 84.63 33.18 95.33
CA ASP A 130 83.49 32.34 95.69
C ASP A 130 82.16 33.09 95.48
N ARG A 131 82.12 34.39 95.81
CA ARG A 131 80.93 35.23 95.54
C ARG A 131 80.66 35.36 94.05
N ARG A 132 81.70 35.53 93.22
CA ARG A 132 81.57 35.58 91.75
C ARG A 132 81.16 34.24 91.17
N SER A 133 81.72 33.14 91.67
CA SER A 133 81.38 31.78 91.23
C SER A 133 79.94 31.41 91.59
N LEU A 134 79.49 31.70 92.83
CA LEU A 134 78.08 31.55 93.22
C LEU A 134 77.17 32.43 92.36
N ALA A 135 77.49 33.71 92.18
CA ALA A 135 76.69 34.61 91.33
C ALA A 135 76.62 34.14 89.87
N GLY A 136 77.72 33.62 89.32
CA GLY A 136 77.81 33.01 88.00
C GLY A 136 76.96 31.74 87.87
N LEU A 137 77.04 30.84 88.85
CA LEU A 137 76.23 29.61 88.91
C LEU A 137 74.73 29.92 89.12
N HIS A 138 74.37 30.90 89.95
CA HIS A 138 72.99 31.39 90.06
C HIS A 138 72.49 31.98 88.73
N THR A 139 73.35 32.70 88.00
CA THR A 139 73.01 33.25 86.69
C THR A 139 72.84 32.15 85.65
N LEU A 140 73.73 31.15 85.65
CA LEU A 140 73.67 29.95 84.83
C LEU A 140 72.40 29.12 85.12
N ALA A 141 72.03 28.96 86.40
CA ALA A 141 70.82 28.26 86.81
C ALA A 141 69.56 28.98 86.33
N ARG A 142 69.53 30.32 86.40
CA ARG A 142 68.43 31.12 85.85
C ARG A 142 68.38 31.04 84.32
N SER A 143 69.52 31.07 83.61
CA SER A 143 69.55 30.95 82.14
C SER A 143 69.16 29.55 81.67
N MET A 144 69.61 28.50 82.35
CA MET A 144 69.20 27.12 82.07
C MET A 144 67.71 26.92 82.36
N ARG A 145 67.16 27.46 83.46
CA ARG A 145 65.69 27.41 83.71
C ARG A 145 64.91 28.07 82.57
N ARG A 146 65.38 29.22 82.08
CA ARG A 146 64.77 29.87 80.91
C ARG A 146 64.92 29.04 79.64
N ALA A 147 66.06 28.41 79.39
CA ALA A 147 66.28 27.56 78.23
C ALA A 147 65.42 26.30 78.25
N VAL A 148 65.38 25.58 79.39
CA VAL A 148 64.52 24.41 79.60
C VAL A 148 63.04 24.80 79.47
N GLY A 149 62.61 25.93 80.06
CA GLY A 149 61.24 26.42 79.87
C GLY A 149 60.90 26.82 78.43
N ARG A 150 61.88 27.31 77.64
CA ARG A 150 61.71 27.54 76.20
C ARG A 150 61.62 26.23 75.42
N LEU A 151 62.43 25.23 75.77
CA LEU A 151 62.41 23.90 75.14
C LEU A 151 61.11 23.15 75.44
N GLN A 152 60.61 23.21 76.68
CA GLN A 152 59.32 22.63 77.04
C GLN A 152 58.18 23.28 76.25
N ARG A 153 58.12 24.62 76.18
CA ARG A 153 57.13 25.30 75.33
C ARG A 153 57.28 24.95 73.84
N ALA A 154 58.50 24.74 73.35
CA ALA A 154 58.73 24.30 71.98
C ALA A 154 58.25 22.85 71.76
N ALA A 155 58.48 21.95 72.72
CA ALA A 155 57.98 20.58 72.70
C ALA A 155 56.44 20.53 72.72
N ASP A 156 55.80 21.28 73.62
CA ASP A 156 54.33 21.41 73.68
C ASP A 156 53.76 21.96 72.35
N SER A 157 54.46 22.95 71.76
CA SER A 157 54.09 23.49 70.45
C SER A 157 54.25 22.47 69.32
N ILE A 158 55.32 21.66 69.34
CA ILE A 158 55.54 20.60 68.35
C ILE A 158 54.48 19.52 68.50
N GLU A 159 54.14 19.11 69.73
CA GLU A 159 53.09 18.14 70.00
C GLU A 159 51.73 18.64 69.48
N SER A 160 51.40 19.91 69.72
CA SER A 160 50.19 20.53 69.17
C SER A 160 50.19 20.57 67.63
N ILE A 161 51.32 20.93 67.01
CA ILE A 161 51.46 20.93 65.55
C ILE A 161 51.33 19.51 65.00
N ALA A 162 51.99 18.53 65.60
CA ALA A 162 51.92 17.13 65.20
C ALA A 162 50.48 16.61 65.30
N GLY A 163 49.76 16.92 66.39
CA GLY A 163 48.35 16.60 66.55
C GLY A 163 47.48 17.20 65.44
N ARG A 164 47.71 18.48 65.09
CA ARG A 164 47.01 19.15 63.97
C ARG A 164 47.35 18.54 62.61
N VAL A 165 48.59 18.11 62.38
CA VAL A 165 49.01 17.44 61.14
C VAL A 165 48.39 16.06 61.03
N LEU A 166 48.34 15.28 62.11
CA LEU A 166 47.68 13.98 62.13
C LEU A 166 46.18 14.10 61.89
N GLU A 167 45.53 15.09 62.50
CA GLU A 167 44.11 15.36 62.26
C GLU A 167 43.86 15.81 60.81
N GLY A 168 44.68 16.74 60.30
CA GLY A 168 44.63 17.15 58.89
C GLY A 168 44.86 16.00 57.92
N GLY A 169 45.77 15.08 58.25
CA GLY A 169 46.03 13.86 57.49
C GLY A 169 44.83 12.90 57.48
N ARG A 170 44.12 12.75 58.61
CA ARG A 170 42.86 11.98 58.66
C ARG A 170 41.76 12.61 57.80
N VAL A 171 41.58 13.92 57.90
CA VAL A 171 40.59 14.65 57.08
C VAL A 171 40.92 14.50 55.59
N LEU A 172 42.19 14.64 55.21
CA LEU A 172 42.63 14.45 53.84
C LEU A 172 42.38 13.01 53.35
N ALA A 173 42.65 12.00 54.19
CA ALA A 173 42.41 10.61 53.83
C ALA A 173 40.92 10.35 53.52
N HIS A 174 40.00 10.90 54.34
CA HIS A 174 38.56 10.82 54.07
C HIS A 174 38.17 11.57 52.79
N ALA A 175 38.72 12.77 52.55
CA ALA A 175 38.44 13.52 51.33
C ALA A 175 38.89 12.78 50.06
N VAL A 176 40.03 12.08 50.11
CA VAL A 176 40.51 11.24 49.01
C VAL A 176 39.61 10.03 48.77
N GLU A 177 39.04 9.45 49.84
CA GLU A 177 38.08 8.34 49.73
C GLU A 177 36.76 8.80 49.09
N ASP A 178 36.26 9.98 49.47
CA ASP A 178 35.08 10.61 48.84
C ASP A 178 35.35 10.97 47.37
N GLU A 179 36.53 11.49 47.05
CA GLU A 179 36.93 11.80 45.68
C GLU A 179 37.02 10.53 44.81
N ALA A 180 37.59 9.45 45.33
CA ALA A 180 37.64 8.16 44.64
C ALA A 180 36.23 7.65 44.31
N ALA A 181 35.29 7.73 45.26
CA ALA A 181 33.90 7.36 45.03
C ALA A 181 33.23 8.24 43.95
N SER A 182 33.51 9.55 43.94
CA SER A 182 33.00 10.47 42.92
C SER A 182 33.57 10.18 41.52
N VAL A 183 34.85 9.79 41.44
CA VAL A 183 35.49 9.37 40.19
C VAL A 183 34.85 8.08 39.67
N ASP A 184 34.61 7.08 40.51
CA ASP A 184 33.94 5.83 40.11
C ASP A 184 32.52 6.08 39.58
N GLN A 185 31.78 7.00 40.21
CA GLN A 185 30.47 7.44 39.73
C GLN A 185 30.60 8.11 38.35
N THR A 186 31.59 8.98 38.16
CA THR A 186 31.84 9.65 36.88
C THR A 186 32.16 8.67 35.77
N VAL A 187 33.00 7.65 36.04
CA VAL A 187 33.32 6.58 35.09
C VAL A 187 32.05 5.81 34.69
N SER A 188 31.17 5.51 35.65
CA SER A 188 29.90 4.84 35.38
C SER A 188 28.98 5.69 34.48
N SER A 189 28.84 6.99 34.76
CA SER A 189 28.06 7.90 33.92
C SER A 189 28.64 8.03 32.51
N ILE A 190 29.97 8.04 32.35
CA ILE A 190 30.61 8.06 31.02
C ILE A 190 30.28 6.78 30.24
N ALA A 191 30.27 5.62 30.90
CA ALA A 191 29.89 4.37 30.25
C ALA A 191 28.43 4.39 29.75
N GLU A 192 27.50 4.91 30.56
CA GLU A 192 26.10 5.10 30.16
C GLU A 192 25.94 6.07 29.00
N ILE A 193 26.68 7.19 29.01
CA ILE A 193 26.71 8.17 27.91
C ILE A 193 27.22 7.51 26.63
N SER A 194 28.30 6.73 26.71
CA SER A 194 28.85 6.02 25.55
C SER A 194 27.84 5.02 24.97
N SER A 195 27.13 4.29 25.82
CA SER A 195 26.08 3.36 25.38
C SER A 195 24.92 4.10 24.70
N SER A 196 24.48 5.21 25.30
CA SER A 196 23.42 6.06 24.74
C SER A 196 23.81 6.67 23.39
N ALA A 197 25.06 7.12 23.25
CA ALA A 197 25.59 7.64 22.00
C ALA A 197 25.59 6.58 20.87
N SER A 198 25.94 5.33 21.20
CA SER A 198 25.86 4.21 20.25
C SER A 198 24.42 3.95 19.82
N ALA A 199 23.47 3.92 20.77
CA ALA A 199 22.05 3.73 20.47
C ALA A 199 21.49 4.85 19.58
N VAL A 200 21.91 6.10 19.80
CA VAL A 200 21.55 7.24 18.95
C VAL A 200 22.12 7.07 17.54
N ALA A 201 23.37 6.64 17.39
CA ALA A 201 23.97 6.41 16.08
C ALA A 201 23.22 5.33 15.28
N GLU A 202 22.82 4.24 15.95
CA GLU A 202 21.99 3.20 15.33
C GLU A 202 20.61 3.72 14.90
N ALA A 203 19.96 4.52 15.76
CA ALA A 203 18.67 5.13 15.45
C ALA A 203 18.75 6.09 14.25
N VAL A 204 19.82 6.87 14.13
CA VAL A 204 20.06 7.74 12.98
C VAL A 204 20.25 6.92 11.70
N GLY A 205 20.99 5.81 11.75
CA GLY A 205 21.13 4.89 10.61
C GLY A 205 19.79 4.29 10.18
N ALA A 206 18.95 3.88 11.14
CA ALA A 206 17.62 3.37 10.85
C ALA A 206 16.70 4.44 10.23
N LEU A 207 16.74 5.68 10.74
CA LEU A 207 16.00 6.81 10.19
C LEU A 207 16.43 7.15 8.76
N SER A 208 17.74 7.10 8.47
CA SER A 208 18.25 7.32 7.11
C SER A 208 17.72 6.27 6.13
N ASN A 209 17.71 4.99 6.54
CA ASN A 209 17.16 3.91 5.71
C ASN A 209 15.65 4.10 5.49
N LEU A 210 14.91 4.45 6.54
CA LEU A 210 13.48 4.72 6.43
C LEU A 210 13.20 5.89 5.48
N ALA A 211 13.94 6.99 5.60
CA ALA A 211 13.82 8.13 4.70
C ALA A 211 14.09 7.75 3.24
N GLN A 212 15.09 6.91 2.99
CA GLN A 212 15.37 6.39 1.66
C GLN A 212 14.20 5.55 1.12
N THR A 213 13.66 4.63 1.93
CA THR A 213 12.49 3.81 1.56
C THR A 213 11.25 4.68 1.31
N THR A 214 11.00 5.68 2.14
CA THR A 214 9.88 6.62 1.94
C THR A 214 10.06 7.41 0.65
N SER A 215 11.28 7.83 0.32
CA SER A 215 11.57 8.52 -0.94
C SER A 215 11.30 7.61 -2.14
N THR A 216 11.73 6.35 -2.11
CA THR A 216 11.48 5.41 -3.22
C THR A 216 10.00 5.11 -3.37
N SER A 217 9.27 4.87 -2.27
CA SER A 217 7.83 4.66 -2.33
C SER A 217 7.07 5.90 -2.81
N SER A 218 7.57 7.10 -2.51
CA SER A 218 6.97 8.35 -3.03
C SER A 218 7.13 8.48 -4.54
N LEU A 219 8.28 8.06 -5.09
CA LEU A 219 8.51 8.03 -6.54
C LEU A 219 7.63 6.97 -7.23
N GLU A 220 7.50 5.79 -6.63
CA GLU A 220 6.59 4.74 -7.12
C GLU A 220 5.13 5.22 -7.12
N MET A 221 4.68 5.88 -6.04
CA MET A 221 3.35 6.47 -5.99
C MET A 221 3.14 7.54 -7.06
N ALA A 222 4.13 8.41 -7.31
CA ALA A 222 4.05 9.41 -8.37
C ALA A 222 3.89 8.76 -9.75
N ALA A 223 4.67 7.72 -10.04
CA ALA A 223 4.55 6.97 -11.29
C ALA A 223 3.18 6.29 -11.44
N SER A 224 2.64 5.70 -10.36
CA SER A 224 1.29 5.12 -10.38
C SER A 224 0.20 6.18 -10.59
N ILE A 225 0.37 7.39 -10.07
CA ILE A 225 -0.56 8.50 -10.32
C ILE A 225 -0.53 8.90 -11.79
N ASP A 226 0.65 9.00 -12.41
CA ASP A 226 0.78 9.29 -13.84
C ASP A 226 0.12 8.21 -14.71
N GLU A 227 0.30 6.93 -14.37
CA GLU A 227 -0.34 5.80 -15.07
C GLU A 227 -1.87 5.82 -14.94
N VAL A 228 -2.38 6.16 -13.75
CA VAL A 228 -3.83 6.35 -13.53
C VAL A 228 -4.35 7.53 -14.34
N SER A 229 -3.61 8.65 -14.41
CA SER A 229 -4.00 9.81 -15.22
C SER A 229 -4.07 9.44 -16.71
N ALA A 230 -3.05 8.76 -17.24
CA ALA A 230 -3.05 8.31 -18.63
C ALA A 230 -4.20 7.32 -18.92
N SER A 231 -4.52 6.45 -17.97
CA SER A 231 -5.67 5.53 -18.08
C SER A 231 -7.00 6.28 -18.09
N ALA A 232 -7.13 7.36 -17.31
CA ALA A 232 -8.32 8.21 -17.29
C ALA A 232 -8.49 8.96 -18.63
N ASP A 233 -7.40 9.47 -19.20
CA ASP A 233 -7.42 10.12 -20.52
C ASP A 233 -7.85 9.14 -21.62
N ALA A 234 -7.30 7.92 -21.61
CA ALA A 234 -7.69 6.86 -22.54
C ALA A 234 -9.17 6.47 -22.38
N LEU A 235 -9.67 6.41 -21.14
CA LEU A 235 -11.08 6.13 -20.87
C LEU A 235 -11.99 7.25 -21.39
N ASN A 236 -11.61 8.52 -21.22
CA ASN A 236 -12.38 9.64 -21.77
C ASN A 236 -12.47 9.57 -23.30
N ALA A 237 -11.35 9.30 -23.98
CA ALA A 237 -11.34 9.12 -25.44
C ALA A 237 -12.25 7.97 -25.89
N PHE A 238 -12.22 6.84 -25.17
CA PHE A 238 -13.11 5.71 -25.45
C PHE A 238 -14.60 6.04 -25.24
N VAL A 239 -14.91 6.85 -24.22
CA VAL A 239 -16.29 7.32 -23.96
C VAL A 239 -16.75 8.25 -25.09
N GLU A 240 -15.90 9.16 -25.58
CA GLU A 240 -16.20 10.03 -26.71
C GLU A 240 -16.46 9.22 -28.00
N GLU A 241 -15.63 8.23 -28.29
CA GLU A 241 -15.82 7.32 -29.44
C GLU A 241 -17.13 6.51 -29.32
N THR A 242 -17.44 6.04 -28.11
CA THR A 242 -18.70 5.33 -27.83
C THR A 242 -19.90 6.24 -28.03
N ALA A 243 -19.83 7.50 -27.58
CA ALA A 243 -20.89 8.48 -27.77
C ALA A 243 -21.14 8.76 -29.27
N ALA A 244 -20.07 8.97 -30.04
CA ALA A 244 -20.15 9.14 -31.49
C ALA A 244 -20.80 7.91 -32.17
N SER A 245 -20.39 6.70 -31.78
CA SER A 245 -20.99 5.45 -32.29
C SER A 245 -22.49 5.35 -31.97
N ILE A 246 -22.92 5.83 -30.79
CA ILE A 246 -24.33 5.88 -30.41
C ILE A 246 -25.11 6.88 -31.28
N GLU A 247 -24.52 8.03 -31.59
CA GLU A 247 -25.14 9.02 -32.49
C GLU A 247 -25.32 8.45 -33.91
N GLU A 248 -24.32 7.75 -34.43
CA GLU A 248 -24.40 7.06 -35.72
C GLU A 248 -25.49 5.97 -35.72
N MET A 249 -25.55 5.15 -34.66
CA MET A 249 -26.61 4.15 -34.50
C MET A 249 -28.00 4.80 -34.47
N ALA A 250 -28.16 5.90 -33.74
CA ALA A 250 -29.43 6.63 -33.68
C ALA A 250 -29.83 7.20 -35.06
N ALA A 251 -28.86 7.67 -35.85
CA ALA A 251 -29.09 8.09 -37.22
C ALA A 251 -29.50 6.92 -38.13
N SER A 252 -28.83 5.78 -38.01
CA SER A 252 -29.18 4.56 -38.75
C SER A 252 -30.61 4.09 -38.41
N ILE A 253 -30.99 4.12 -37.14
CA ILE A 253 -32.35 3.77 -36.70
C ILE A 253 -33.39 4.70 -37.32
N ARG A 254 -33.13 6.01 -37.36
CA ARG A 254 -34.01 6.99 -38.03
C ARG A 254 -34.16 6.70 -39.53
N ASN A 255 -33.08 6.35 -40.21
CA ASN A 255 -33.11 5.99 -41.64
C ASN A 255 -33.91 4.69 -41.90
N VAL A 256 -33.75 3.70 -41.02
CA VAL A 256 -34.55 2.47 -41.09
C VAL A 256 -36.03 2.77 -40.90
N ALA A 257 -36.40 3.57 -39.90
CA ALA A 257 -37.80 3.97 -39.68
C ALA A 257 -38.40 4.68 -40.91
N ALA A 258 -37.67 5.62 -41.52
CA ALA A 258 -38.11 6.31 -42.74
C ALA A 258 -38.28 5.37 -43.94
N SER A 259 -37.39 4.37 -44.06
CA SER A 259 -37.47 3.33 -45.09
C SER A 259 -38.67 2.41 -44.86
N THR A 260 -38.98 2.07 -43.60
CA THR A 260 -40.18 1.31 -43.23
C THR A 260 -41.46 2.07 -43.58
N GLU A 261 -41.54 3.37 -43.31
CA GLU A 261 -42.68 4.22 -43.68
C GLU A 261 -42.89 4.25 -45.21
N SER A 262 -41.79 4.39 -45.95
CA SER A 262 -41.80 4.37 -47.43
C SER A 262 -42.27 3.02 -47.96
N LEU A 263 -41.82 1.92 -47.35
CA LEU A 263 -42.24 0.57 -47.70
C LEU A 263 -43.73 0.33 -47.40
N SER A 264 -44.24 0.86 -46.28
CA SER A 264 -45.67 0.82 -45.96
C SER A 264 -46.49 1.53 -47.04
N SER A 265 -46.06 2.74 -47.44
CA SER A 265 -46.73 3.51 -48.50
C SER A 265 -46.72 2.77 -49.85
N ALA A 266 -45.59 2.14 -50.21
CA ALA A 266 -45.49 1.33 -51.42
C ALA A 266 -46.38 0.08 -51.38
N THR A 267 -46.53 -0.52 -50.20
CA THR A 267 -47.42 -1.67 -49.98
C THR A 267 -48.88 -1.27 -50.17
N ASP A 268 -49.31 -0.14 -49.59
CA ASP A 268 -50.65 0.42 -49.78
C ASP A 268 -50.97 0.67 -51.27
N GLU A 269 -50.01 1.22 -52.02
CA GLU A 269 -50.19 1.46 -53.44
C GLU A 269 -50.28 0.16 -54.26
N THR A 270 -49.50 -0.84 -53.86
CA THR A 270 -49.57 -2.18 -54.43
C THR A 270 -50.94 -2.82 -54.17
N GLU A 271 -51.49 -2.69 -52.96
CA GLU A 271 -52.84 -3.16 -52.64
C GLU A 271 -53.91 -2.47 -53.50
N ARG A 272 -53.83 -1.15 -53.67
CA ARG A 272 -54.76 -0.41 -54.55
C ARG A 272 -54.69 -0.92 -55.99
N SER A 273 -53.48 -1.13 -56.50
CA SER A 273 -53.26 -1.67 -57.84
C SER A 273 -53.82 -3.08 -57.99
N MET A 274 -53.62 -3.94 -56.99
CA MET A 274 -54.18 -5.31 -56.99
C MET A 274 -55.71 -5.31 -56.98
N ARG A 275 -56.35 -4.42 -56.22
CA ARG A 275 -57.82 -4.27 -56.25
C ARG A 275 -58.32 -3.81 -57.62
N ALA A 276 -57.60 -2.90 -58.28
CA ALA A 276 -57.94 -2.47 -59.64
C ALA A 276 -57.82 -3.61 -60.66
N ILE A 277 -56.78 -4.45 -60.54
CA ILE A 277 -56.60 -5.64 -61.38
C ILE A 277 -57.73 -6.66 -61.15
N ASP A 278 -58.11 -6.92 -59.90
CA ASP A 278 -59.21 -7.83 -59.58
C ASP A 278 -60.52 -7.37 -60.22
N GLN A 279 -60.85 -6.07 -60.09
CA GLN A 279 -62.03 -5.49 -60.71
C GLN A 279 -61.98 -5.54 -62.25
N SER A 280 -60.80 -5.30 -62.85
CA SER A 280 -60.61 -5.41 -64.29
C SER A 280 -60.80 -6.85 -64.77
N THR A 281 -60.30 -7.83 -64.00
CA THR A 281 -60.43 -9.25 -64.31
C THR A 281 -61.90 -9.69 -64.25
N GLN A 282 -62.66 -9.23 -63.26
CA GLN A 282 -64.10 -9.46 -63.18
C GLN A 282 -64.84 -8.86 -64.38
N ARG A 283 -64.51 -7.62 -64.78
CA ARG A 283 -65.08 -6.97 -65.97
C ARG A 283 -64.78 -7.75 -67.25
N VAL A 284 -63.55 -8.24 -67.40
CA VAL A 284 -63.17 -9.10 -68.53
C VAL A 284 -63.99 -10.40 -68.51
N GLY A 285 -64.17 -11.03 -67.35
CA GLY A 285 -65.00 -12.23 -67.21
C GLY A 285 -66.45 -12.02 -67.66
N LEU A 286 -67.06 -10.89 -67.26
CA LEU A 286 -68.41 -10.52 -67.71
C LEU A 286 -68.47 -10.29 -69.22
N ALA A 287 -67.51 -9.55 -69.78
CA ALA A 287 -67.44 -9.29 -71.21
C ALA A 287 -67.27 -10.58 -72.04
N VAL A 288 -66.49 -11.55 -71.52
CA VAL A 288 -66.35 -12.87 -72.15
C VAL A 288 -67.68 -13.63 -72.13
N ALA A 289 -68.42 -13.60 -71.01
CA ALA A 289 -69.73 -14.26 -70.92
C ALA A 289 -70.78 -13.63 -71.87
N GLU A 290 -70.81 -12.29 -71.95
CA GLU A 290 -71.67 -11.56 -72.88
C GLU A 290 -71.31 -11.88 -74.34
N THR A 291 -70.01 -11.90 -74.67
CA THR A 291 -69.53 -12.25 -76.01
C THR A 291 -69.93 -13.67 -76.39
N ALA A 292 -69.85 -14.62 -75.45
CA ALA A 292 -70.29 -16.00 -75.69
C ALA A 292 -71.81 -16.08 -75.97
N ALA A 293 -72.63 -15.37 -75.19
CA ALA A 293 -74.07 -15.32 -75.39
C ALA A 293 -74.44 -14.69 -76.76
N LEU A 294 -73.77 -13.61 -77.15
CA LEU A 294 -73.95 -12.98 -78.46
C LEU A 294 -73.54 -13.91 -79.59
N ALA A 295 -72.45 -14.66 -79.44
CA ALA A 295 -72.02 -15.65 -80.42
C ALA A 295 -73.07 -16.75 -80.62
N GLU A 296 -73.71 -17.23 -79.55
CA GLU A 296 -74.84 -18.17 -79.65
C GLU A 296 -76.05 -17.58 -80.38
N GLU A 297 -76.35 -16.29 -80.16
CA GLU A 297 -77.44 -15.60 -80.86
C GLU A 297 -77.15 -15.42 -82.36
N VAL A 298 -75.93 -15.05 -82.71
CA VAL A 298 -75.47 -14.95 -84.11
C VAL A 298 -75.54 -16.32 -84.79
N GLN A 299 -75.09 -17.38 -84.11
CA GLN A 299 -75.19 -18.75 -84.62
C GLN A 299 -76.64 -19.13 -84.91
N ARG A 300 -77.57 -18.87 -83.97
CA ARG A 300 -79.00 -19.15 -84.14
C ARG A 300 -79.62 -18.33 -85.27
N SER A 301 -79.25 -17.07 -85.40
CA SER A 301 -79.71 -16.19 -86.48
C SER A 301 -79.20 -16.65 -87.84
N ALA A 302 -77.94 -17.13 -87.91
CA ALA A 302 -77.37 -17.71 -89.12
C ALA A 302 -78.09 -19.00 -89.53
N GLU A 303 -78.49 -19.84 -88.58
CA GLU A 303 -79.29 -21.05 -88.83
C GLU A 303 -80.67 -20.72 -89.40
N VAL A 304 -81.38 -19.75 -88.81
CA VAL A 304 -82.67 -19.27 -89.31
C VAL A 304 -82.52 -18.65 -90.71
N GLY A 305 -81.52 -17.80 -90.91
CA GLY A 305 -81.23 -17.19 -92.21
C GLY A 305 -80.91 -18.23 -93.28
N SER A 306 -80.13 -19.26 -92.94
CA SER A 306 -79.84 -20.39 -93.83
C SER A 306 -81.11 -21.12 -94.26
N ALA A 307 -82.02 -21.39 -93.32
CA ALA A 307 -83.31 -22.02 -93.62
C ALA A 307 -84.17 -21.17 -94.58
N ILE A 308 -84.22 -19.84 -94.38
CA ILE A 308 -84.92 -18.91 -95.29
C ILE A 308 -84.31 -18.92 -96.69
N VAL A 309 -82.99 -18.96 -96.80
CA VAL A 309 -82.30 -19.03 -98.10
C VAL A 309 -82.61 -20.35 -98.82
N LEU A 310 -82.67 -21.47 -98.09
CA LEU A 310 -83.06 -22.77 -98.66
C LEU A 310 -84.51 -22.76 -99.17
N ASP A 311 -85.44 -22.22 -98.41
CA ASP A 311 -86.85 -22.06 -98.81
C ASP A 311 -87.00 -21.14 -100.03
N THR A 312 -86.26 -20.02 -100.05
CA THR A 312 -86.20 -19.11 -101.19
C THR A 312 -85.67 -19.83 -102.44
N ALA A 313 -84.65 -20.68 -102.29
CA ALA A 313 -84.12 -21.47 -103.40
C ALA A 313 -85.15 -22.49 -103.93
N GLU A 314 -85.97 -23.09 -103.07
CA GLU A 314 -87.09 -23.95 -103.48
C GLU A 314 -88.17 -23.16 -104.22
N SER A 315 -88.58 -22.01 -103.69
CA SER A 315 -89.53 -21.09 -104.33
C SER A 315 -89.06 -20.60 -105.70
N MET A 316 -87.76 -20.32 -105.86
CA MET A 316 -87.18 -19.97 -107.16
C MET A 316 -87.22 -21.14 -108.15
N ARG A 317 -87.00 -22.39 -107.69
CA ARG A 317 -87.18 -23.57 -108.54
C ARG A 317 -88.64 -23.77 -108.95
N ALA A 318 -89.60 -23.51 -108.06
CA ALA A 318 -91.02 -23.54 -108.38
C ALA A 318 -91.40 -22.46 -109.39
N THR A 319 -90.92 -21.23 -109.21
CA THR A 319 -91.10 -20.11 -110.15
C THR A 319 -90.54 -20.46 -111.52
N ARG A 320 -89.33 -21.03 -111.58
CA ARG A 320 -88.71 -21.48 -112.82
C ARG A 320 -89.58 -22.51 -113.55
N ARG A 321 -90.10 -23.53 -112.86
CA ARG A 321 -91.02 -24.51 -113.46
C ARG A 321 -92.29 -23.84 -114.01
N GLY A 322 -92.88 -22.93 -113.24
CA GLY A 322 -94.05 -22.16 -113.70
C GLY A 322 -93.77 -21.31 -114.94
N THR A 323 -92.57 -20.71 -115.03
CA THR A 323 -92.16 -19.98 -116.25
C THR A 323 -91.91 -20.91 -117.44
N GLU A 324 -91.39 -22.11 -117.22
CA GLU A 324 -91.22 -23.13 -118.27
C GLU A 324 -92.59 -23.61 -118.81
N GLU A 325 -93.56 -23.92 -117.93
CA GLU A 325 -94.93 -24.27 -118.31
C GLU A 325 -95.66 -23.13 -119.06
N ALA A 326 -95.47 -21.89 -118.62
CA ALA A 326 -96.01 -20.72 -119.31
C ALA A 326 -95.42 -20.59 -120.72
N SER A 327 -94.10 -20.80 -120.87
CA SER A 327 -93.42 -20.80 -122.16
C SER A 327 -93.95 -21.90 -123.10
N GLU A 328 -94.19 -23.11 -122.58
CA GLU A 328 -94.80 -24.20 -123.35
C GLU A 328 -96.20 -23.84 -123.83
N THR A 329 -97.02 -23.26 -122.95
CA THR A 329 -98.39 -22.82 -123.30
C THR A 329 -98.39 -21.71 -124.34
N ILE A 330 -97.48 -20.73 -124.23
CA ILE A 330 -97.29 -19.67 -125.23
C ILE A 330 -96.86 -20.27 -126.57
N SER A 331 -95.94 -21.23 -126.57
CA SER A 331 -95.51 -21.93 -127.78
C SER A 331 -96.67 -22.67 -128.45
N ALA A 332 -97.46 -23.42 -127.67
CA ALA A 332 -98.66 -24.12 -128.16
C ALA A 332 -99.73 -23.14 -128.69
N LEU A 333 -99.91 -21.99 -128.04
CA LEU A 333 -100.78 -20.92 -128.53
C LEU A 333 -100.26 -20.31 -129.83
N GLY A 334 -98.93 -20.16 -129.96
CA GLY A 334 -98.26 -19.75 -131.19
C GLY A 334 -98.54 -20.71 -132.35
N GLU A 335 -98.40 -22.02 -132.13
CA GLU A 335 -98.71 -23.04 -133.15
C GLU A 335 -100.20 -23.01 -133.54
N ARG A 336 -101.11 -22.87 -132.56
CA ARG A 336 -102.55 -22.71 -132.83
C ARG A 336 -102.84 -21.43 -133.62
N SER A 337 -102.18 -20.33 -133.30
CA SER A 337 -102.33 -19.04 -134.01
C SER A 337 -101.82 -19.14 -135.45
N GLU A 338 -100.76 -19.90 -135.70
CA GLU A 338 -100.26 -20.18 -137.04
C GLU A 338 -101.23 -21.04 -137.86
N ARG A 339 -101.85 -22.06 -137.24
CA ARG A 339 -102.94 -22.83 -137.86
C ARG A 339 -104.16 -21.94 -138.17
N ILE A 340 -104.54 -21.04 -137.27
CA ILE A 340 -105.58 -20.04 -137.56
C ILE A 340 -105.13 -19.15 -138.73
N GLY A 341 -103.87 -18.71 -138.76
CA GLY A 341 -103.30 -17.98 -139.89
C GLY A 341 -103.41 -18.73 -141.22
N GLN A 342 -103.17 -20.04 -141.23
CA GLN A 342 -103.41 -20.90 -142.41
C GLN A 342 -104.89 -20.91 -142.80
N ILE A 343 -105.81 -21.05 -141.83
CA ILE A 343 -107.26 -20.97 -142.10
C ILE A 343 -107.63 -19.60 -142.66
N THR A 344 -107.13 -18.50 -142.09
CA THR A 344 -107.43 -17.15 -142.61
C THR A 344 -106.89 -16.95 -144.03
N ARG A 345 -105.73 -17.54 -144.38
CA ARG A 345 -105.24 -17.54 -145.76
C ARG A 345 -106.15 -18.33 -146.70
N VAL A 346 -106.66 -19.48 -146.27
CA VAL A 346 -107.67 -20.23 -147.03
C VAL A 346 -108.97 -19.44 -147.15
N ILE A 347 -109.41 -18.75 -146.11
CA ILE A 347 -110.59 -17.86 -146.16
C ILE A 347 -110.34 -16.70 -147.13
N ASP A 348 -109.16 -16.08 -147.12
CA ASP A 348 -108.78 -15.01 -148.05
C ASP A 348 -108.74 -15.52 -149.49
N GLU A 349 -108.28 -16.75 -149.72
CA GLU A 349 -108.34 -17.43 -151.02
C GLU A 349 -109.80 -17.70 -151.47
N ILE A 350 -110.68 -18.13 -150.55
CA ILE A 350 -112.13 -18.31 -150.80
C ILE A 350 -112.80 -16.95 -151.07
N ALA A 351 -112.50 -15.93 -150.28
CA ALA A 351 -113.04 -14.59 -150.43
C ALA A 351 -112.56 -13.94 -151.75
N GLY A 352 -111.30 -14.14 -152.13
CA GLY A 352 -110.77 -13.75 -153.44
C GLY A 352 -111.48 -14.46 -154.59
N ARG A 353 -111.78 -15.76 -154.45
CA ARG A 353 -112.65 -16.49 -155.40
C ARG A 353 -114.09 -15.98 -155.43
N THR A 354 -114.61 -15.52 -154.29
CA THR A 354 -115.98 -14.97 -154.19
C THR A 354 -116.07 -13.57 -154.80
N ASN A 355 -115.02 -12.75 -154.64
CA ASN A 355 -114.88 -11.44 -155.29
C ASN A 355 -114.66 -11.54 -156.81
N LEU A 356 -114.19 -12.69 -157.31
CA LEU A 356 -114.11 -13.01 -158.75
C LEU A 356 -115.43 -13.58 -159.32
N LEU A 357 -116.44 -13.81 -158.48
CA LEU A 357 -117.79 -14.26 -158.84
C LEU A 357 -118.84 -13.14 -158.72
N ALA A 358 -118.44 -11.95 -158.27
CA ALA A 358 -119.25 -10.73 -158.17
C ALA A 358 -118.82 -9.72 -159.23
#